data_AF-A0A9Q1CK17-F1
#
_entry.id   AF-A0A9Q1CK17-F1
#
_cell.length_a   1.000
_cell.length_b   1.000
_cell.length_c   1.000
_cell.angle_alpha   90.00
_cell.angle_beta   90.00
_cell.angle_gamma   90.00
#
_symmetry.space_group_name_H-M   'P 1'
#
loop_
_entity.id
_entity.type
_entity.pdbx_description
1 polymer ?
#
loop_
_entity_poly.entity_id
_entity_poly.type
_entity_poly.pdbx_seq_one_letter_code
_entity_poly.pdbx_strand_id
1 'polypeptide(L)'
;MKKNCGCISKYRRHSSATFTAMYMPTPIAECQKTERQSKQYILLTELQKMTREIPLNFQQRIPCSLLSSLASSLLDETVFEIVLHLKEIQQMTERKLMEQRANLHKSHKAQKIDMQKKQEEALNACVARPHNLPLVKKQIEEETQALEVKIKDEVQKDG
;
A
#
# COMPACT_ATOMS: atom_id res chain seq x y z
N MET A 1 66.13 12.21 -40.40
CA MET A 1 67.08 11.09 -40.25
C MET A 1 67.31 10.84 -38.75
N LYS A 2 67.23 9.57 -38.32
CA LYS A 2 67.71 8.88 -37.09
C LYS A 2 68.38 9.75 -36.00
N LYS A 3 68.14 9.58 -34.69
CA LYS A 3 68.44 8.42 -33.82
C LYS A 3 67.66 8.58 -32.49
N ASN A 4 66.86 7.61 -32.02
CA ASN A 4 67.19 6.41 -31.22
C ASN A 4 67.78 6.65 -29.81
N CYS A 5 66.95 6.26 -28.82
CA CYS A 5 67.11 5.71 -27.47
C CYS A 5 68.50 5.62 -26.79
N GLY A 6 68.48 5.88 -25.48
CA GLY A 6 69.40 5.33 -24.48
C GLY A 6 68.69 5.15 -23.13
N CYS A 7 68.53 3.90 -22.69
CA CYS A 7 67.94 3.51 -21.41
C CYS A 7 69.02 3.36 -20.31
N ILE A 8 68.54 3.23 -19.06
CA ILE A 8 69.05 2.40 -17.94
C ILE A 8 69.59 3.11 -16.67
N SER A 9 68.86 2.85 -15.57
CA SER A 9 69.25 2.69 -14.14
C SER A 9 69.52 3.97 -13.33
N LYS A 10 68.87 4.20 -12.18
CA LYS A 10 68.93 3.34 -10.98
C LYS A 10 67.69 3.43 -10.10
N TYR A 11 67.14 2.28 -9.75
CA TYR A 11 66.27 2.05 -8.59
C TYR A 11 67.13 1.54 -7.41
N ARG A 12 67.16 2.26 -6.28
CA ARG A 12 67.47 1.74 -4.93
C ARG A 12 67.04 2.80 -3.89
N ARG A 13 65.83 2.74 -3.32
CA ARG A 13 65.27 1.92 -2.22
C ARG A 13 65.35 2.63 -0.84
N HIS A 14 64.16 2.80 -0.24
CA HIS A 14 63.82 3.04 1.18
C HIS A 14 64.13 4.44 1.75
N SER A 15 63.36 5.03 2.67
CA SER A 15 62.06 4.75 3.29
C SER A 15 61.83 5.92 4.26
N SER A 16 60.75 6.68 4.10
CA SER A 16 60.01 7.24 5.23
C SER A 16 58.68 7.76 4.72
N ALA A 17 57.62 7.07 5.14
CA ALA A 17 56.25 7.32 4.82
C ALA A 17 55.74 8.52 5.63
N THR A 18 55.40 9.61 4.93
CA THR A 18 54.26 10.46 5.30
C THR A 18 53.44 10.65 4.04
N PHE A 19 52.71 9.59 3.73
CA PHE A 19 51.65 9.53 2.74
C PHE A 19 50.55 10.48 3.23
N THR A 20 50.60 11.73 2.78
CA THR A 20 49.45 12.64 2.83
C THR A 20 48.40 11.99 1.94
N ALA A 21 47.58 11.14 2.55
CA ALA A 21 46.41 10.56 1.93
C ALA A 21 45.55 11.73 1.47
N MET A 22 45.55 11.95 0.15
CA MET A 22 44.60 12.80 -0.52
C MET A 22 43.23 12.34 -0.06
N TYR A 23 42.51 13.23 0.63
CA TYR A 23 41.10 13.11 0.88
C TYR A 23 40.42 13.11 -0.51
N MET A 24 40.31 11.93 -1.12
CA MET A 24 39.49 11.71 -2.30
C MET A 24 38.07 11.55 -1.78
N PRO A 25 37.17 12.52 -2.02
CA PRO A 25 35.76 12.32 -1.74
C PRO A 25 35.31 11.08 -2.51
N THR A 26 34.56 10.21 -1.83
CA THR A 26 34.01 9.00 -2.43
C THR A 26 33.17 9.37 -3.67
N PRO A 27 33.49 8.83 -4.88
CA PRO A 27 32.81 9.21 -6.14
C PRO A 27 31.29 9.01 -6.14
N ILE A 28 30.80 8.17 -5.22
CA ILE A 28 29.40 7.78 -5.09
C ILE A 28 28.55 8.94 -4.57
N ALA A 29 29.06 9.75 -3.63
CA ALA A 29 28.32 10.88 -3.05
C ALA A 29 28.24 12.09 -4.00
N GLU A 30 29.27 12.29 -4.84
CA GLU A 30 29.24 13.31 -5.90
C GLU A 30 28.31 12.92 -7.04
N CYS A 31 28.29 11.64 -7.45
CA CYS A 31 27.38 11.13 -8.48
C CYS A 31 25.90 11.19 -8.05
N GLN A 32 25.59 10.90 -6.79
CA GLN A 32 24.23 11.04 -6.26
C GLN A 32 23.77 12.51 -6.19
N LYS A 33 24.69 13.43 -5.85
CA LYS A 33 24.42 14.87 -5.90
C LYS A 33 24.16 15.34 -7.34
N THR A 34 24.96 14.90 -8.31
CA THR A 34 24.77 15.30 -9.71
C THR A 34 23.49 14.72 -10.32
N GLU A 35 23.11 13.48 -9.96
CA GLU A 35 21.86 12.87 -10.40
C GLU A 35 20.63 13.58 -9.82
N ARG A 36 20.63 13.87 -8.50
CA ARG A 36 19.54 14.63 -7.86
C ARG A 36 19.42 16.04 -8.44
N GLN A 37 20.55 16.72 -8.68
CA GLN A 37 20.57 18.03 -9.31
C GLN A 37 20.05 17.98 -10.76
N SER A 38 20.42 16.95 -11.52
CA SER A 38 19.92 16.73 -12.88
C SER A 38 18.39 16.56 -12.89
N LYS A 39 17.86 15.69 -12.02
CA LYS A 39 16.41 15.49 -11.88
C LYS A 39 15.70 16.77 -11.44
N GLN A 40 16.29 17.52 -10.51
CA GLN A 40 15.73 18.80 -10.05
C GLN A 40 15.68 19.85 -11.16
N TYR A 41 16.72 19.91 -11.99
CA TYR A 41 16.78 20.80 -13.14
C TYR A 41 15.71 20.46 -14.18
N ILE A 42 15.51 19.16 -14.48
CA ILE A 42 14.46 18.69 -15.39
C ILE A 42 13.09 19.09 -14.86
N LEU A 43 12.78 18.77 -13.59
CA LEU A 43 11.50 19.11 -12.97
C LEU A 43 11.25 20.61 -12.94
N LEU A 44 12.26 21.41 -12.58
CA LEU A 44 12.14 22.86 -12.56
C LEU A 44 11.86 23.43 -13.95
N THR A 45 12.50 22.89 -14.99
CA THR A 45 12.28 23.30 -16.38
C THR A 45 10.84 23.03 -16.82
N GLU A 46 10.30 21.85 -16.51
CA GLU A 46 8.90 21.51 -16.79
C GLU A 46 7.91 22.40 -16.00
N LEU A 47 8.17 22.61 -14.72
CA LEU A 47 7.37 23.51 -13.88
C LEU A 47 7.35 24.95 -14.41
N GLN A 48 8.50 25.45 -14.88
CA GLN A 48 8.60 26.77 -15.50
C GLN A 48 7.86 26.83 -16.84
N LYS A 49 7.92 25.78 -17.65
CA LYS A 49 7.17 25.69 -18.91
C LYS A 49 5.66 25.75 -18.66
N MET A 50 5.15 24.93 -17.73
CA MET A 50 3.73 24.97 -17.34
C MET A 50 3.32 26.35 -16.80
N THR A 51 4.19 27.01 -16.04
CA THR A 51 3.92 28.37 -15.54
C THR A 51 3.78 29.39 -16.68
N ARG A 52 4.55 29.25 -17.77
CA ARG A 52 4.48 30.16 -18.93
C ARG A 52 3.18 30.01 -19.73
N GLU A 53 2.48 28.89 -19.61
CA GLU A 53 1.20 28.64 -20.28
C GLU A 53 0.02 29.31 -19.55
N ILE A 54 0.23 29.79 -18.32
CA ILE A 54 -0.79 30.46 -17.50
C ILE A 54 -0.80 31.97 -17.81
N PRO A 55 -1.94 32.70 -17.73
CA PRO A 55 -1.98 34.15 -17.91
C PRO A 55 -1.06 34.93 -16.94
N LEU A 56 -0.48 36.05 -17.43
CA LEU A 56 0.58 36.81 -16.74
C LEU A 56 0.21 37.27 -15.32
N ASN A 57 -1.06 37.61 -15.08
CA ASN A 57 -1.57 38.03 -13.79
C ASN A 57 -1.47 36.92 -12.71
N PHE A 58 -1.41 35.65 -13.10
CA PHE A 58 -1.17 34.53 -12.19
C PHE A 58 0.30 34.13 -12.13
N GLN A 59 1.06 34.29 -13.22
CA GLN A 59 2.49 34.00 -13.25
C GLN A 59 3.26 34.80 -12.16
N GLN A 60 2.90 36.07 -11.96
CA GLN A 60 3.52 36.92 -10.95
C GLN A 60 3.34 36.41 -9.50
N ARG A 61 2.34 35.55 -9.26
CA ARG A 61 2.09 34.92 -7.95
C ARG A 61 2.89 33.62 -7.75
N ILE A 62 3.64 33.20 -8.77
CA ILE A 62 4.39 31.94 -8.80
C ILE A 62 5.89 32.27 -8.97
N PRO A 63 6.58 32.67 -7.89
CA PRO A 63 8.00 33.00 -7.98
C PRO A 63 8.86 31.76 -8.23
N CYS A 64 10.03 31.95 -8.85
CA CYS A 64 10.96 30.84 -9.13
C CYS A 64 11.41 30.09 -7.87
N SER A 65 11.48 30.75 -6.72
CA SER A 65 11.77 30.09 -5.44
C SER A 65 10.70 29.06 -5.05
N LEU A 66 9.42 29.36 -5.30
CA LEU A 66 8.32 28.44 -5.06
C LEU A 66 8.43 27.21 -5.96
N LEU A 67 8.73 27.40 -7.25
CA LEU A 67 8.91 26.30 -8.20
C LEU A 67 10.10 25.40 -7.82
N SER A 68 11.20 26.00 -7.33
CA SER A 68 12.36 25.26 -6.82
C SER A 68 12.02 24.43 -5.58
N SER A 69 11.30 25.01 -4.60
CA SER A 69 10.83 24.29 -3.42
C SER A 69 9.86 23.16 -3.77
N LEU A 70 8.97 23.40 -4.74
CA LEU A 70 8.06 22.38 -5.25
C LEU A 70 8.83 21.23 -5.92
N ALA A 71 9.80 21.52 -6.79
CA ALA A 71 10.64 20.50 -7.42
C ALA A 71 11.41 19.66 -6.37
N SER A 72 11.95 20.31 -5.33
CA SER A 72 12.60 19.58 -4.23
C SER A 72 11.64 18.67 -3.47
N SER A 73 10.40 19.12 -3.25
CA SER A 73 9.37 18.34 -2.53
C SER A 73 8.88 17.15 -3.36
N LEU A 74 8.76 17.32 -4.68
CA LEU A 74 8.38 16.24 -5.59
C LEU A 74 9.47 15.17 -5.71
N LEU A 75 10.74 15.55 -5.60
CA LEU A 75 11.88 14.63 -5.58
C LEU A 75 12.09 13.91 -4.26
N ASP A 76 11.49 14.41 -3.17
CA ASP A 76 11.65 13.76 -1.87
C ASP A 76 10.98 12.38 -1.86
N GLU A 77 9.99 12.14 -2.74
CA GLU A 77 9.25 10.87 -2.96
C GLU A 77 8.50 10.33 -1.72
N THR A 78 8.90 10.72 -0.51
CA THR A 78 8.36 10.32 0.79
C THR A 78 6.85 10.48 0.88
N VAL A 79 6.30 11.60 0.40
CA VAL A 79 4.86 11.85 0.43
C VAL A 79 4.11 10.84 -0.44
N PHE A 80 4.64 10.52 -1.63
CA PHE A 80 4.03 9.54 -2.52
C PHE A 80 4.14 8.13 -1.96
N GLU A 81 5.29 7.78 -1.39
CA GLU A 81 5.49 6.50 -0.69
C GLU A 81 4.51 6.34 0.47
N ILE A 82 4.36 7.36 1.33
CA ILE A 82 3.40 7.33 2.44
C ILE A 82 1.98 7.09 1.92
N VAL A 83 1.56 7.82 0.87
CA VAL A 83 0.23 7.65 0.28
C VAL A 83 0.05 6.24 -0.29
N LEU A 84 1.07 5.67 -0.93
CA LEU A 84 1.04 4.29 -1.42
C LEU A 84 0.90 3.28 -0.27
N HIS A 85 1.71 3.41 0.78
CA HIS A 85 1.61 2.53 1.95
C HIS A 85 0.26 2.63 2.65
N LEU A 86 -0.30 3.84 2.81
CA LEU A 86 -1.64 4.03 3.39
C LEU A 86 -2.72 3.40 2.52
N LYS A 87 -2.60 3.50 1.20
CA LYS A 87 -3.50 2.84 0.24
C LYS A 87 -3.41 1.32 0.35
N GLU A 88 -2.22 0.76 0.51
CA GLU A 88 -2.05 -0.68 0.72
C GLU A 88 -2.70 -1.14 2.03
N ILE A 89 -2.50 -0.41 3.13
CA ILE A 89 -3.15 -0.67 4.43
C ILE A 89 -4.68 -0.64 4.28
N GLN A 90 -5.20 0.38 3.60
CA GLN A 90 -6.63 0.49 3.32
C GLN A 90 -7.13 -0.74 2.55
N GLN A 91 -6.49 -1.10 1.43
CA GLN A 91 -6.89 -2.24 0.62
C GLN A 91 -6.83 -3.57 1.38
N MET A 92 -5.81 -3.76 2.23
CA MET A 92 -5.74 -4.95 3.09
C MET A 92 -6.91 -4.99 4.09
N THR A 93 -7.25 -3.85 4.67
CA THR A 93 -8.35 -3.73 5.63
C THR A 93 -9.70 -3.99 4.95
N GLU A 94 -9.90 -3.43 3.76
CA GLU A 94 -11.10 -3.66 2.94
C GLU A 94 -11.25 -5.14 2.58
N ARG A 95 -10.19 -5.80 2.12
CA ARG A 95 -10.21 -7.24 1.84
C ARG A 95 -10.59 -8.05 3.07
N LYS A 96 -9.99 -7.76 4.22
CA LYS A 96 -10.30 -8.43 5.48
C LYS A 96 -11.77 -8.26 5.88
N LEU A 97 -12.32 -7.06 5.78
CA LEU A 97 -13.72 -6.77 6.10
C LEU A 97 -14.68 -7.48 5.11
N MET A 98 -14.34 -7.49 3.82
CA MET A 98 -15.11 -8.23 2.81
C MET A 98 -15.12 -9.74 3.09
N GLU A 99 -13.97 -10.31 3.46
CA GLU A 99 -13.88 -11.73 3.85
C GLU A 99 -14.67 -12.03 5.12
N GLN A 100 -14.59 -11.15 6.13
CA GLN A 100 -15.39 -11.28 7.36
C GLN A 100 -16.89 -11.30 7.05
N ARG A 101 -17.37 -10.34 6.26
CA ARG A 101 -18.78 -10.29 5.82
C ARG A 101 -19.18 -11.53 5.02
N ALA A 102 -18.33 -12.00 4.12
CA ALA A 102 -18.60 -13.20 3.33
C ALA A 102 -18.69 -14.46 4.22
N ASN A 103 -17.82 -14.58 5.22
CA ASN A 103 -17.82 -15.70 6.16
C ASN A 103 -19.04 -15.66 7.10
N LEU A 104 -19.46 -14.48 7.54
CA LEU A 104 -20.70 -14.31 8.30
C LEU A 104 -21.90 -14.82 7.48
N HIS A 105 -22.02 -14.39 6.22
CA HIS A 105 -23.12 -14.81 5.36
C HIS A 105 -23.12 -16.33 5.12
N LYS A 106 -21.95 -16.93 4.92
CA LYS A 106 -21.79 -18.39 4.84
C LYS A 106 -22.25 -19.09 6.12
N SER A 107 -21.88 -18.56 7.29
CA SER A 107 -22.30 -19.09 8.60
C SER A 107 -23.81 -19.04 8.76
N HIS A 108 -24.45 -17.92 8.43
CA HIS A 108 -25.92 -17.78 8.47
C HIS A 108 -26.61 -18.78 7.55
N LYS A 109 -26.10 -18.95 6.34
CA LYS A 109 -26.64 -19.95 5.39
C LYS A 109 -26.50 -21.37 5.94
N ALA A 110 -25.35 -21.71 6.53
CA ALA A 110 -25.11 -23.01 7.13
C ALA A 110 -26.06 -23.28 8.33
N GLN A 111 -26.25 -22.28 9.20
CA GLN A 111 -27.18 -22.37 10.34
C GLN A 111 -28.61 -22.61 9.89
N LYS A 112 -29.07 -21.91 8.84
CA LYS A 112 -30.42 -22.12 8.27
C LYS A 112 -30.60 -23.54 7.73
N ILE A 113 -29.60 -24.07 7.02
CA ILE A 113 -29.65 -25.43 6.46
C ILE A 113 -29.68 -26.47 7.59
N ASP A 114 -28.81 -26.34 8.60
CA ASP A 114 -28.76 -27.27 9.74
C ASP A 114 -30.07 -27.25 10.54
N MET A 115 -30.64 -26.05 10.77
CA MET A 115 -31.94 -25.90 11.40
C MET A 115 -33.05 -26.58 10.58
N GLN A 116 -33.13 -26.32 9.27
CA GLN A 116 -34.14 -26.94 8.40
C GLN A 116 -34.07 -28.46 8.43
N LYS A 117 -32.85 -29.03 8.45
CA LYS A 117 -32.65 -30.48 8.57
C LYS A 117 -33.22 -31.03 9.89
N LYS A 118 -32.93 -30.37 11.02
CA LYS A 118 -33.48 -30.74 12.35
C LYS A 118 -34.99 -30.62 12.39
N GLN A 119 -35.55 -29.59 11.76
CA GLN A 119 -37.00 -29.37 11.66
C GLN A 119 -37.66 -30.50 10.85
N GLU A 120 -37.06 -30.91 9.73
CA GLU A 120 -37.54 -32.04 8.93
C GLU A 120 -37.50 -33.35 9.72
N GLU A 121 -36.41 -33.62 10.44
CA GLU A 121 -36.29 -34.79 11.32
C GLU A 121 -37.36 -34.81 12.43
N ALA A 122 -37.62 -33.66 13.06
CA ALA A 122 -38.65 -33.52 14.10
C ALA A 122 -40.08 -33.71 13.56
N LEU A 123 -40.38 -33.20 12.36
CA LEU A 123 -41.66 -33.41 11.69
C LEU A 123 -41.85 -34.87 11.29
N ASN A 124 -40.80 -35.52 10.76
CA ASN A 124 -40.82 -36.93 10.41
C ASN A 124 -41.06 -37.83 11.64
N ALA A 125 -40.49 -37.49 12.80
CA ALA A 125 -40.75 -38.20 14.05
C ALA A 125 -42.21 -38.09 14.52
N CYS A 126 -42.91 -37.02 14.17
CA CYS A 126 -44.33 -36.82 14.51
C CYS A 126 -45.29 -37.67 13.68
N VAL A 127 -44.84 -38.30 12.58
CA VAL A 127 -45.65 -39.24 11.78
C VAL A 127 -46.16 -40.40 12.64
N ALA A 128 -45.35 -40.87 13.60
CA ALA A 128 -45.74 -41.92 14.54
C ALA A 128 -46.62 -41.42 15.71
N ARG A 129 -46.69 -40.10 15.96
CA ARG A 129 -47.39 -39.48 17.10
C ARG A 129 -48.05 -38.15 16.68
N PRO A 130 -49.18 -38.19 15.97
CA PRO A 130 -49.78 -37.00 15.32
C PRO A 130 -50.29 -35.94 16.30
N HIS A 131 -50.58 -36.32 17.55
CA HIS A 131 -51.01 -35.39 18.61
C HIS A 131 -49.92 -34.38 19.01
N ASN A 132 -48.64 -34.70 18.79
CA ASN A 132 -47.53 -33.79 19.08
C ASN A 132 -47.27 -32.79 17.94
N LEU A 133 -47.84 -33.03 16.75
CA LEU A 133 -47.57 -32.24 15.56
C LEU A 133 -47.84 -30.72 15.74
N PRO A 134 -48.93 -30.27 16.38
CA PRO A 134 -49.17 -28.83 16.58
C PRO A 134 -48.11 -28.17 17.47
N LEU A 135 -47.66 -28.87 18.51
CA LEU A 135 -46.62 -28.37 19.43
C LEU A 135 -45.28 -28.24 18.72
N VAL A 136 -44.90 -29.27 17.94
CA VAL A 136 -43.64 -29.26 17.18
C VAL A 136 -43.67 -28.17 16.10
N LYS A 137 -44.78 -27.98 15.38
CA LYS A 137 -44.91 -26.89 14.41
C LYS A 137 -44.75 -25.51 15.05
N LYS A 138 -45.35 -25.29 16.23
CA LYS A 138 -45.20 -24.04 16.98
C LYS A 138 -43.74 -23.81 17.40
N GLN A 139 -43.08 -24.84 17.90
CA GLN A 139 -41.66 -24.76 18.28
C GLN A 139 -40.76 -24.43 17.07
N ILE A 140 -41.00 -25.07 15.92
CA ILE A 140 -40.28 -24.81 14.67
C ILE A 140 -40.43 -23.34 14.24
N GLU A 141 -41.64 -22.79 14.35
CA GLU A 141 -41.91 -21.39 14.03
C GLU A 141 -41.16 -20.44 14.98
N GLU A 142 -41.22 -20.69 16.28
CA GLU A 142 -40.48 -19.92 17.29
C GLU A 142 -38.96 -19.96 17.06
N GLU A 143 -38.39 -21.14 16.81
CA GLU A 143 -36.96 -21.32 16.52
C GLU A 143 -36.53 -20.59 15.23
N THR A 144 -37.39 -20.62 14.20
CA THR A 144 -37.15 -19.92 12.94
C THR A 144 -37.14 -18.41 13.14
N GLN A 145 -38.12 -17.87 13.86
CA GLN A 145 -38.21 -16.44 14.17
C GLN A 145 -37.02 -15.99 15.03
N ALA A 146 -36.63 -16.78 16.04
CA ALA A 146 -35.48 -16.49 16.89
C ALA A 146 -34.16 -16.42 16.07
N LEU A 147 -33.97 -17.36 15.14
CA LEU A 147 -32.80 -17.35 14.26
C LEU A 147 -32.80 -16.13 13.32
N GLU A 148 -33.96 -15.76 12.77
CA GLU A 148 -34.08 -14.57 11.92
C GLU A 148 -33.77 -13.26 12.65
N VAL A 149 -34.25 -13.12 13.89
CA VAL A 149 -33.91 -11.95 14.73
C VAL A 149 -32.41 -11.89 14.99
N LYS A 150 -31.80 -13.01 15.38
CA LYS A 150 -30.36 -13.09 15.63
C LYS A 150 -29.54 -12.71 14.38
N ILE A 151 -29.92 -13.23 13.21
CA ILE A 151 -29.25 -12.90 11.95
C ILE A 151 -29.39 -11.40 11.63
N LYS A 152 -30.58 -10.81 11.82
CA LYS A 152 -30.81 -9.37 11.62
C LYS A 152 -29.92 -8.54 12.54
N ASP A 153 -29.84 -8.89 13.82
CA ASP A 153 -29.00 -8.19 14.80
C ASP A 153 -27.50 -8.28 14.46
N GLU A 154 -27.03 -9.43 13.99
CA GLU A 154 -25.64 -9.62 13.57
C GLU A 154 -25.31 -8.80 12.31
N VAL A 155 -26.22 -8.75 11.33
CA VAL A 155 -26.05 -7.91 10.13
C VAL A 155 -26.03 -6.41 10.48
N GLN A 156 -26.81 -5.99 11.48
CA GLN A 156 -26.87 -4.60 11.92
C GLN A 156 -25.63 -4.14 12.69
N LYS A 157 -24.88 -5.07 13.29
CA LYS A 157 -23.62 -4.80 14.00
C LYS A 157 -22.40 -4.73 13.07
N ASP A 158 -22.47 -5.37 11.90
CA ASP A 158 -21.41 -5.43 10.89
C ASP A 158 -21.57 -4.39 9.74
N GLY A 159 -22.54 -3.47 9.86
CA GLY A 159 -22.83 -2.37 8.94
C GLY A 159 -22.44 -1.02 9.52
#